data_AF-A0A547P9Z1-F1
#
_entry.id   AF-A0A547P9Z1-F1
#
_cell.length_a   1.000
_cell.length_b   1.000
_cell.length_c   1.000
_cell.angle_alpha   90.00
_cell.angle_beta   90.00
_cell.angle_gamma   90.00
#
_symmetry.space_group_name_H-M   'P 1'
#
loop_
_entity.id
_entity.type
_entity.pdbx_description
1 polymer ?
#
loop_
_entity_poly.entity_id
_entity_poly.type
_entity_poly.pdbx_seq_one_letter_code
_entity_poly.pdbx_strand_id
1 'polypeptide(L)' 'MAEDKKRKTSPAEFVNQVRTETSKVVWPTREETIRTSIFVFIFMVILSLFFFGIDSLFNAIVKFLLTLA' A
#
# COMPACT_ATOMS: atom_id res chain seq x y z
N MET A 1 48.96 -15.53 -14.08
CA MET A 1 48.38 -14.26 -13.61
C MET A 1 47.38 -13.79 -14.64
N ALA A 2 46.24 -13.25 -14.18
CA ALA A 2 45.10 -12.72 -14.94
C ALA A 2 44.26 -13.80 -15.67
N GLU A 3 42.95 -13.87 -15.55
CA GLU A 3 41.99 -12.87 -15.06
C GLU A 3 40.72 -13.58 -14.58
N ASP A 4 40.33 -13.28 -13.34
CA ASP A 4 39.03 -13.55 -12.77
C ASP A 4 38.00 -12.72 -13.56
N LYS A 5 37.48 -13.28 -14.66
CA LYS A 5 36.39 -12.65 -15.43
C LYS A 5 35.10 -12.82 -14.63
N LYS A 6 35.00 -11.97 -13.61
CA LYS A 6 33.89 -11.69 -12.72
C LYS A 6 32.56 -11.98 -13.44
N ARG A 7 31.85 -13.00 -12.95
CA ARG A 7 30.43 -13.24 -13.16
C ARG A 7 29.67 -11.95 -12.82
N LYS A 8 29.46 -11.08 -13.80
CA LYS A 8 28.51 -9.98 -13.73
C LYS A 8 27.52 -10.27 -14.82
N THR A 9 26.29 -10.56 -14.43
CA THR A 9 25.16 -10.66 -15.36
C THR A 9 25.25 -9.46 -16.29
N SER A 10 25.45 -9.74 -17.58
CA SER A 10 25.47 -8.67 -18.58
C SER A 10 24.15 -7.89 -18.45
N PRO A 11 24.12 -6.56 -18.55
CA PRO A 11 22.86 -5.80 -18.56
C PRO A 11 21.84 -6.35 -19.57
N ALA A 12 22.31 -6.95 -20.66
CA ALA A 12 21.48 -7.64 -21.64
C ALA A 12 20.87 -8.96 -21.11
N GLU A 13 21.62 -9.75 -20.34
CA GLU A 13 21.12 -10.96 -19.68
C GLU A 13 20.10 -10.64 -18.59
N PHE A 14 20.32 -9.55 -17.85
CA PHE A 14 19.39 -9.08 -16.82
C PHE A 14 18.02 -8.69 -17.40
N VAL A 15 17.97 -8.00 -18.54
CA VAL A 15 16.71 -7.67 -19.22
C VAL A 15 15.96 -8.94 -19.65
N ASN A 16 16.67 -9.94 -20.15
CA ASN A 16 16.09 -11.23 -20.51
C ASN A 16 15.52 -11.99 -19.29
N GLN A 17 16.22 -11.94 -18.15
CA GLN A 17 15.75 -12.49 -16.88
C GLN A 17 14.49 -11.75 -16.39
N VAL A 18 14.48 -10.41 -16.38
CA VAL A 18 13.33 -9.60 -15.97
C VAL A 18 12.11 -9.88 -16.83
N ARG A 19 12.27 -10.00 -18.16
CA ARG A 19 11.16 -10.36 -19.06
C ARG A 19 10.59 -11.75 -18.72
N THR A 20 11.46 -12.71 -18.42
CA THR A 20 11.08 -14.07 -18.03
C THR A 20 10.30 -14.07 -16.72
N GLU A 21 10.77 -13.34 -15.70
CA GLU A 21 10.06 -13.25 -14.41
C GLU A 21 8.76 -12.43 -14.50
N THR A 22 8.73 -11.37 -15.31
CA THR A 22 7.53 -10.55 -15.53
C THR A 22 6.41 -11.36 -16.17
N SER A 23 6.73 -12.33 -17.04
CA SER A 23 5.72 -13.23 -17.62
C SER A 23 5.04 -14.16 -16.60
N LYS A 24 5.62 -14.32 -15.40
CA LYS A 24 5.01 -15.08 -14.30
C LYS A 24 4.05 -14.23 -13.46
N VAL A 25 3.99 -12.92 -13.69
CA VAL A 25 3.08 -12.03 -12.98
C VAL A 25 1.67 -12.24 -13.50
N VAL A 26 0.85 -12.89 -12.67
CA VAL A 26 -0.58 -13.02 -12.92
C VAL A 26 -1.27 -11.76 -12.41
N TRP A 27 -1.79 -10.96 -13.34
CA TRP A 27 -2.56 -9.77 -12.98
C TRP A 27 -3.97 -10.18 -12.54
N PRO A 28 -4.50 -9.52 -11.49
CA PRO A 28 -5.83 -9.82 -10.99
C PRO A 28 -6.87 -9.51 -12.06
N THR A 29 -7.93 -10.30 -12.06
CA THR A 29 -9.13 -10.04 -12.83
C THR A 29 -9.84 -8.79 -12.29
N ARG A 30 -10.70 -8.19 -13.12
CA ARG A 30 -11.51 -7.04 -12.72
C ARG A 30 -12.38 -7.37 -11.50
N GLU A 31 -12.90 -8.58 -11.41
CA GLU A 31 -13.73 -9.04 -10.30
C GLU A 31 -12.93 -9.14 -8.99
N GLU A 32 -11.72 -9.70 -9.03
CA GLU A 32 -10.83 -9.76 -7.85
C GLU A 32 -10.43 -8.37 -7.36
N THR A 33 -10.16 -7.47 -8.30
CA THR A 33 -9.84 -6.08 -8.00
C THR A 33 -11.01 -5.40 -7.29
N ILE A 34 -12.21 -5.46 -7.87
CA ILE A 34 -13.42 -4.85 -7.30
C ILE A 34 -13.73 -5.46 -5.92
N ARG A 35 -13.64 -6.78 -5.78
CA ARG A 35 -13.89 -7.45 -4.50
C ARG A 35 -12.93 -6.95 -3.43
N THR A 36 -11.64 -6.89 -3.74
CA THR A 36 -10.61 -6.38 -2.81
C THR A 36 -10.85 -4.91 -2.48
N SER A 37 -11.21 -4.08 -3.45
CA SER A 37 -11.56 -2.67 -3.24
C SER A 37 -12.78 -2.51 -2.32
N ILE A 38 -13.82 -3.34 -2.45
CA ILE A 38 -14.99 -3.30 -1.57
C ILE A 38 -14.58 -3.61 -0.12
N PHE A 39 -13.75 -4.63 0.10
CA PHE A 39 -13.26 -4.93 1.44
C PHE A 39 -12.49 -3.74 2.03
N VAL A 40 -11.53 -3.17 1.30
CA VAL A 40 -10.78 -1.99 1.74
C VAL A 40 -11.70 -0.80 2.03
N PHE A 41 -12.71 -0.57 1.18
CA PHE A 41 -13.68 0.50 1.35
C PHE A 41 -14.49 0.34 2.63
N ILE A 42 -14.94 -0.88 2.96
CA ILE A 42 -15.66 -1.14 4.22
C ILE A 42 -14.78 -0.80 5.43
N PHE A 43 -13.52 -1.26 5.45
CA PHE A 43 -12.59 -0.92 6.53
C PHE A 43 -12.34 0.59 6.62
N MET A 44 -12.17 1.27 5.48
CA MET A 44 -12.02 2.72 5.42
C MET A 44 -13.22 3.44 6.05
N VAL A 45 -14.44 3.02 5.71
CA VAL A 45 -15.66 3.62 6.26
C VAL A 45 -15.74 3.42 7.77
N ILE A 46 -15.47 2.22 8.27
CA ILE A 46 -15.47 1.94 9.72
C ILE A 46 -14.48 2.84 10.46
N LEU A 47 -13.23 2.93 9.97
CA LEU A 47 -12.21 3.77 10.57
C LEU A 47 -12.61 5.26 10.51
N SER A 48 -13.17 5.72 9.38
CA SER A 48 -13.61 7.11 9.24
C SER A 48 -14.68 7.51 10.25
N LEU A 49 -15.65 6.62 10.51
CA LEU A 49 -16.70 6.85 11.49
C LEU A 49 -16.15 6.85 12.92
N PHE A 50 -15.20 5.96 13.21
CA PHE A 50 -14.52 5.92 14.50
C PHE A 50 -13.74 7.21 14.78
N PHE A 51 -12.92 7.66 13.83
CA PHE A 51 -12.19 8.92 13.95
C PHE A 51 -13.12 10.11 14.09
N PHE A 52 -14.18 10.18 13.27
CA PHE A 52 -15.18 11.24 13.38
C PHE A 52 -15.81 11.32 14.78
N GLY A 53 -16.10 10.19 15.41
CA GLY A 53 -16.60 10.13 16.79
C GLY A 53 -15.58 10.66 17.79
N ILE A 54 -14.32 10.25 17.68
CA ILE A 54 -13.23 10.72 18.52
C ILE A 54 -13.01 12.22 18.35
N ASP A 55 -12.91 12.71 17.12
CA ASP A 55 -12.70 14.13 16.82
C ASP A 55 -13.83 14.98 17.40
N SER A 56 -15.07 14.51 17.31
CA SER A 56 -16.23 15.18 17.90
C SER A 56 -16.14 15.26 19.42
N LEU A 57 -15.74 14.16 20.07
CA LEU A 57 -15.56 14.11 21.52
C LEU A 57 -14.40 15.02 21.98
N PHE A 58 -13.26 14.95 21.31
CA PHE A 58 -12.10 15.81 21.59
C PHE A 58 -12.45 17.28 21.42
N ASN A 59 -13.17 17.65 20.35
CA ASN A 59 -13.63 19.01 20.13
C ASN A 59 -14.56 19.49 21.26
N ALA A 60 -15.47 18.65 21.75
CA ALA A 60 -16.34 18.99 22.87
C ALA A 60 -15.53 19.24 24.17
N ILE A 61 -14.56 18.37 24.46
CA ILE A 61 -13.67 18.50 25.63
C ILE A 61 -12.84 19.78 25.54
N VAL A 62 -12.21 20.05 24.39
CA VAL A 62 -11.40 21.25 24.18
C VAL A 62 -12.25 22.51 24.35
N LYS A 63 -13.44 22.55 23.77
CA LYS A 63 -14.38 23.68 23.94
C LYS A 63 -14.78 23.89 25.40
N PHE A 64 -15.03 22.80 26.13
CA PHE A 64 -15.34 22.86 27.56
C PHE A 64 -14.17 23.46 28.36
N LEU A 65 -12.94 23.01 28.10
CA LEU A 65 -11.75 23.53 28.77
C LEU A 65 -11.49 25.01 28.44
N LEU A 66 -11.67 25.42 27.19
CA LEU A 66 -11.56 26.82 26.78
C LEU A 66 -12.63 27.73 27.38
N THR A 67 -13.77 27.17 27.79
CA THR A 67 -14.84 27.94 28.47
C THR A 67 -14.54 28.09 29.97
N LEU A 68 -13.72 27.20 30.54
CA LEU A 68 -13.37 27.19 31.96
C LEU A 68 -12.11 28.04 32.26
N ALA A 69 -11.23 28.20 31.28
CA ALA A 69 -10.04 29.07 31.32
C ALA A 69 -10.41 30.54 31.03
#